data_AF-A0A538G0H2-F1
#
_entry.id   AF-A0A538G0H2-F1
#
_cell.length_a   1.000
_cell.length_b   1.000
_cell.length_c   1.000
_cell.angle_alpha   90.00
_cell.angle_beta   90.00
_cell.angle_gamma   90.00
#
_symmetry.space_group_name_H-M   'P 1'
#
loop_
_entity.id
_entity.type
_entity.pdbx_description
1 polymer ?
#
loop_
_entity_poly.entity_id
_entity_poly.type
_entity_poly.pdbx_seq_one_letter_code
_entity_poly.pdbx_strand_id
1 'polypeptide(L)'
;MYAIWLPMLAGDSRGAWDAHVLDDPRVVSLWDGSRLAGRWFADHSTGGLGAPGDIVWDAYLAFGKNSRWRNEPSRVLASGSDIIDNTGGLEQHFIPLLTRS
;
A
#
# COMPACT_ATOMS: atom_id res chain seq x y z
N MET A 1 -10.56 0.44 3.07
CA MET A 1 -9.11 0.31 2.86
C MET A 1 -8.88 -0.77 1.83
N TYR A 2 -7.86 -0.66 1.00
CA TYR A 2 -7.46 -1.73 0.09
C TYR A 2 -6.15 -2.32 0.58
N ALA A 3 -6.06 -3.65 0.64
CA ALA A 3 -4.82 -4.38 0.84
C ALA A 3 -4.49 -5.08 -0.47
N ILE A 4 -3.39 -4.68 -1.12
CA ILE A 4 -2.96 -5.24 -2.40
C ILE A 4 -1.75 -6.13 -2.15
N TRP A 5 -1.94 -7.42 -2.35
CA TRP A 5 -0.95 -8.46 -2.08
C TRP A 5 -0.16 -8.77 -3.34
N LEU A 6 1.16 -8.66 -3.24
CA LEU A 6 2.10 -8.82 -4.34
C LEU A 6 3.02 -10.01 -4.05
N PRO A 7 3.32 -10.88 -5.03
CA PRO A 7 4.31 -11.94 -4.82
C PRO A 7 5.72 -11.35 -4.85
N MET A 8 6.36 -11.14 -3.71
CA MET A 8 7.69 -10.49 -3.64
C MET A 8 8.79 -11.46 -3.22
N LEU A 9 8.45 -12.47 -2.44
CA LEU A 9 9.37 -13.45 -1.89
C LEU A 9 9.22 -14.80 -2.59
N ALA A 10 10.26 -15.62 -2.48
CA ALA A 10 10.24 -16.98 -3.01
C ALA A 10 9.14 -17.80 -2.30
N GLY A 11 8.26 -18.40 -3.10
CA GLY A 11 7.11 -19.17 -2.59
C GLY A 11 5.79 -18.39 -2.58
N ASP A 12 5.83 -17.06 -2.74
CA ASP A 12 4.60 -16.28 -2.86
C ASP A 12 3.81 -16.69 -4.10
N SER A 13 2.55 -17.05 -3.88
CA SER A 13 1.67 -17.48 -4.96
C SER A 13 0.21 -17.25 -4.59
N ARG A 14 -0.66 -17.19 -5.62
CA ARG A 14 -2.10 -17.06 -5.40
C ARG A 14 -2.68 -18.19 -4.54
N GLY A 15 -2.11 -19.39 -4.64
CA GLY A 15 -2.57 -20.56 -3.88
C GLY A 15 -2.14 -20.55 -2.41
N ALA A 16 -1.07 -19.84 -2.08
CA ALA A 16 -0.58 -19.67 -0.71
C ALA A 16 -1.15 -18.41 -0.01
N TRP A 17 -1.82 -17.54 -0.77
CA TRP A 17 -2.37 -16.30 -0.24
C TRP A 17 -3.62 -16.52 0.60
N ASP A 18 -3.59 -16.09 1.85
CA ASP A 18 -4.75 -15.98 2.71
C ASP A 18 -5.30 -14.54 2.70
N ALA A 19 -6.52 -14.38 2.18
CA ALA A 19 -7.18 -13.07 2.10
C ALA A 19 -7.66 -12.54 3.45
N HIS A 20 -7.67 -13.38 4.50
CA HIS A 20 -8.14 -13.07 5.85
C HIS A 20 -7.03 -12.65 6.82
N VAL A 21 -5.78 -12.48 6.36
CA VAL A 21 -4.72 -11.93 7.22
C VAL A 21 -5.10 -10.55 7.78
N LEU A 22 -5.87 -9.76 7.02
CA LEU A 22 -6.47 -8.49 7.45
C LEU A 22 -8.00 -8.62 7.51
N ASP A 23 -8.51 -9.33 8.51
CA ASP A 23 -9.94 -9.65 8.68
C ASP A 23 -10.74 -8.51 9.35
N ASP A 24 -10.79 -7.34 8.71
CA ASP A 24 -11.65 -6.23 9.09
C ASP A 24 -12.63 -5.92 7.95
N PRO A 25 -13.94 -5.73 8.21
CA PRO A 25 -14.95 -5.54 7.17
C PRO A 25 -14.74 -4.28 6.31
N ARG A 26 -13.88 -3.35 6.74
CA ARG A 26 -13.50 -2.16 5.98
C ARG A 26 -12.37 -2.43 4.99
N VAL A 27 -11.76 -3.62 5.01
CA VAL A 27 -10.63 -4.01 4.17
C VAL A 27 -11.12 -4.80 2.96
N VAL A 28 -10.68 -4.38 1.78
CA VAL A 28 -10.84 -5.14 0.55
C VAL A 28 -9.48 -5.69 0.17
N SER A 29 -9.33 -7.00 0.33
CA SER A 29 -8.11 -7.75 0.00
C SER A 29 -8.10 -8.11 -1.49
N LEU A 30 -7.06 -7.68 -2.20
CA LEU A 30 -6.86 -7.93 -3.63
C LEU A 30 -5.51 -8.59 -3.85
N TRP A 31 -5.47 -9.62 -4.69
CA TRP A 31 -4.22 -10.20 -5.16
C TRP A 31 -3.81 -9.57 -6.48
N ASP A 32 -2.58 -9.13 -6.57
CA ASP A 32 -1.96 -8.61 -7.77
C ASP A 32 -0.72 -9.44 -8.13
N GLY A 33 -0.98 -10.63 -8.69
CA GLY A 33 0.08 -11.56 -9.10
C GLY A 33 0.99 -11.01 -10.19
N SER A 34 0.50 -10.03 -10.95
CA SER A 34 1.31 -9.34 -11.95
C SER A 34 2.18 -8.26 -11.33
N ARG A 35 1.92 -7.78 -10.12
CA ARG A 35 2.56 -6.63 -9.47
C ARG A 35 2.32 -5.30 -10.19
N LEU A 36 1.14 -5.17 -10.80
CA LEU A 36 0.70 -3.98 -11.53
C LEU A 36 0.71 -2.72 -10.65
N ALA A 37 0.06 -2.78 -9.49
CA ALA A 37 -0.08 -1.64 -8.59
C ALA A 37 1.28 -1.17 -8.07
N GLY A 38 2.11 -2.12 -7.60
CA GLY A 38 3.44 -1.82 -7.07
C GLY A 38 4.36 -1.17 -8.09
N ARG A 39 4.38 -1.66 -9.34
CA ARG A 39 5.11 -1.00 -10.44
C ARG A 39 4.55 0.37 -10.76
N TRP A 40 3.23 0.49 -10.88
CA TRP A 40 2.60 1.77 -11.19
C TRP A 40 2.96 2.83 -10.15
N PHE A 41 2.92 2.50 -8.85
CA PHE A 41 3.31 3.43 -7.79
C PHE A 41 4.78 3.85 -7.88
N ALA A 42 5.69 2.92 -8.19
CA ALA A 42 7.12 3.19 -8.36
C ALA A 42 7.39 4.12 -9.55
N ASP A 43 6.80 3.81 -10.71
CA ASP A 43 6.98 4.57 -11.95
C ASP A 43 6.47 6.01 -11.83
N HIS A 44 5.46 6.24 -10.98
CA HIS A 44 4.88 7.56 -10.72
C HIS A 44 5.42 8.21 -9.44
N SER A 45 6.40 7.59 -8.77
CA SER A 45 6.94 8.02 -7.47
C SER A 45 5.83 8.42 -6.49
N THR A 46 4.77 7.62 -6.42
CA THR A 46 3.56 7.96 -5.67
C THR A 46 3.90 8.03 -4.17
N GLY A 47 3.68 9.20 -3.55
CA GLY A 47 4.06 9.42 -2.17
C GLY A 47 5.58 9.40 -1.95
N GLY A 48 6.38 9.62 -3.00
CA GLY A 48 7.85 9.57 -2.94
C GLY A 48 8.41 8.16 -2.80
N LEU A 49 7.61 7.12 -3.06
CA LEU A 49 8.02 5.72 -2.93
C LEU A 49 8.55 5.15 -4.24
N GLY A 50 9.65 4.41 -4.16
CA GLY A 50 10.27 3.72 -5.30
C GLY A 50 10.83 4.64 -6.38
N ALA A 51 11.47 4.03 -7.37
CA ALA A 51 11.90 4.66 -8.60
C ALA A 51 11.44 3.84 -9.82
N PRO A 52 11.44 4.42 -11.04
CA PRO A 52 11.08 3.68 -12.25
C PRO A 52 11.88 2.39 -12.40
N GLY A 53 11.17 1.28 -12.61
CA GLY A 53 11.75 -0.07 -12.66
C GLY A 53 11.74 -0.84 -11.34
N ASP A 54 11.42 -0.18 -10.21
CA ASP A 54 11.18 -0.85 -8.93
C ASP A 54 9.75 -1.40 -8.83
N ILE A 55 9.45 -2.02 -7.70
CA ILE A 55 8.09 -2.37 -7.28
C ILE A 55 7.92 -1.76 -5.88
N VAL A 56 6.89 -0.95 -5.68
CA VAL A 56 6.48 -0.56 -4.31
C VAL A 56 5.74 -1.75 -3.69
N TRP A 57 6.26 -2.24 -2.58
CA TRP A 57 5.69 -3.29 -1.74
C TRP A 57 6.07 -3.01 -0.29
N ASP A 58 5.48 -3.75 0.65
CA ASP A 58 5.66 -3.51 2.09
C ASP A 58 5.40 -2.05 2.53
N ALA A 59 4.39 -1.44 1.91
CA ALA A 59 4.18 0.00 1.96
C ALA A 59 2.73 0.36 2.23
N TYR A 60 2.52 1.58 2.71
CA TYR A 60 1.20 2.21 2.77
C TYR A 60 1.18 3.54 2.03
N LEU A 61 -0.02 3.88 1.53
CA LEU A 61 -0.35 5.16 0.94
C LEU A 61 -1.67 5.63 1.58
N ALA A 62 -1.60 6.72 2.35
CA ALA A 62 -2.75 7.33 2.98
C ALA A 62 -3.25 8.50 2.13
N PHE A 63 -4.55 8.53 1.86
CA PHE A 63 -5.19 9.59 1.10
C PHE A 63 -6.31 10.23 1.92
N GLY A 64 -6.64 11.48 1.64
CA GLY A 64 -7.73 12.17 2.33
C GLY A 64 -9.08 11.50 2.10
N LYS A 65 -9.98 11.57 3.09
CA LYS A 65 -11.34 10.98 3.05
C LYS A 65 -12.16 11.35 1.80
N ASN A 66 -11.94 12.56 1.28
CA ASN A 66 -12.66 13.09 0.11
C ASN A 66 -11.90 12.90 -1.20
N SER A 67 -10.79 12.16 -1.20
CA SER A 67 -10.02 11.92 -2.42
C SER A 67 -10.85 11.10 -3.40
N ARG A 68 -10.92 11.58 -4.63
CA ARG A 68 -11.56 10.92 -5.77
C ARG A 68 -10.65 11.14 -6.97
N TRP A 69 -10.37 10.07 -7.69
CA TRP A 69 -9.46 10.10 -8.82
C TRP A 69 -10.17 9.55 -10.04
N ARG A 70 -9.96 10.22 -11.19
CA ARG A 70 -10.44 9.74 -12.49
C ARG A 70 -9.35 9.01 -13.27
N ASN A 71 -8.12 9.52 -13.18
CA ASN A 71 -6.99 9.03 -13.96
C ASN A 71 -5.94 8.38 -13.05
N GLU A 72 -5.47 9.12 -12.04
CA GLU A 72 -4.40 8.67 -11.14
C GLU A 72 -4.61 9.13 -9.70
N PRO A 73 -4.18 8.32 -8.70
CA PRO A 73 -4.05 8.75 -7.32
C PRO A 73 -3.22 10.04 -7.20
N SER A 74 -3.74 10.97 -6.41
CA SER A 74 -3.08 12.24 -6.13
C SER A 74 -3.37 12.68 -4.69
N ARG A 75 -2.58 13.63 -4.18
CA ARG A 75 -2.70 14.18 -2.82
C ARG A 75 -2.55 13.11 -1.73
N VAL A 76 -1.48 12.32 -1.83
CA VAL A 76 -1.02 11.45 -0.74
C VAL A 76 -0.81 12.33 0.50
N LEU A 77 -1.46 11.97 1.61
CA LEU A 77 -1.31 12.65 2.90
C LEU A 77 -0.12 12.10 3.69
N ALA A 78 0.13 10.79 3.58
CA ALA A 78 1.30 10.13 4.12
C ALA A 78 1.59 8.83 3.38
N SER A 79 2.83 8.39 3.45
CA SER A 79 3.35 7.18 2.83
C SER A 79 4.53 6.64 3.65
N GLY A 80 4.86 5.37 3.43
CA GLY A 80 6.04 4.72 3.97
C GLY A 80 6.20 3.32 3.38
N SER A 81 7.41 2.78 3.35
CA SER A 81 7.77 1.53 2.63
C SER A 81 8.46 0.46 3.48
N ASP A 82 8.25 0.48 4.79
CA ASP A 82 8.98 -0.38 5.73
C ASP A 82 8.01 -1.00 6.77
N ILE A 83 6.85 -1.53 6.37
CA ILE A 83 5.88 -2.06 7.34
C ILE A 83 6.42 -3.30 8.08
N ILE A 84 7.18 -4.17 7.41
CA ILE A 84 7.78 -5.38 8.00
C ILE A 84 8.87 -5.03 9.03
N ASP A 85 9.68 -3.98 8.79
CA ASP A 85 10.87 -3.66 9.61
C ASP A 85 10.78 -2.35 10.41
N ASN A 86 9.73 -1.54 10.25
CA ASN A 86 9.61 -0.20 10.85
C ASN A 86 8.18 0.11 11.33
N THR A 87 7.64 -0.79 12.14
CA THR A 87 6.33 -0.59 12.80
C THR A 87 6.28 0.72 13.61
N GLY A 88 7.40 1.18 14.18
CA GLY A 88 7.50 2.46 14.87
C GLY A 88 7.33 3.69 13.97
N GLY A 89 7.89 3.68 12.76
CA GLY A 89 7.71 4.74 11.76
C GLY A 89 6.27 4.77 11.22
N LEU A 90 5.64 3.61 11.06
CA LEU A 90 4.21 3.53 10.75
C LEU A 90 3.38 4.20 11.84
N GLU A 91 3.63 3.88 13.11
CA GLU A 91 2.90 4.48 14.23
C GLU A 91 3.01 6.01 14.25
N GLN A 92 4.24 6.53 14.15
CA GLN A 92 4.52 7.97 14.21
C GLN A 92 3.86 8.77 13.09
N HIS A 93 3.85 8.25 11.87
CA HIS A 93 3.30 8.98 10.71
C HIS A 93 1.80 8.76 10.52
N PHE A 94 1.28 7.60 10.91
CA PHE A 94 -0.10 7.21 10.61
C PHE A 94 -1.08 7.60 11.73
N ILE A 95 -0.72 7.42 13.01
CA ILE A 95 -1.63 7.72 14.14
C ILE A 95 -2.12 9.18 14.13
N PRO A 96 -1.26 10.21 13.89
CA PRO A 96 -1.72 11.59 13.88
C PRO A 96 -2.77 11.91 12.80
N LEU A 97 -2.87 11.08 11.75
CA LEU A 97 -3.90 11.24 10.72
C LEU A 97 -5.26 10.69 11.16
N LEU A 98 -5.28 9.76 12.12
CA LEU A 98 -6.49 9.16 12.67
C LEU A 98 -7.18 10.06 13.70
N THR A 99 -6.44 10.99 14.32
CA THR A 99 -6.94 11.87 15.38
C THR A 99 -7.39 13.25 14.89
N ARG A 100 -7.17 13.56 13.60
CA ARG A 100 -7.51 14.84 12.97
C ARG A 100 -8.84 14.83 12.19
N SER A 101 -9.63 13.76 12.32
CA SER A 101 -10.90 13.56 11.60
C SER A 101 -12.12 14.09 12.33
#